data_AF-A0A167QBA1-F1
#
_entry.id   AF-A0A167QBA1-F1
#
_cell.length_a   1.000
_cell.length_b   1.000
_cell.length_c   1.000
_cell.angle_alpha   90.00
_cell.angle_beta   90.00
_cell.angle_gamma   90.00
#
_symmetry.space_group_name_H-M   'P 1'
#
loop_
_entity.id
_entity.type
_entity.pdbx_description
1 polymer ?
#
loop_
_entity_poly.entity_id
_entity_poly.type
_entity_poly.pdbx_seq_one_letter_code
_entity_poly.pdbx_strand_id
1 'polypeptide(L)'
;MTVEACQSFCLGVGFTLAGMEDGNECWCSDSLSNGATQANAGDCSTTCAGNSNELCGGGWRLSVYQYIAGASTTSTTATSTSTSSAPTSTPTGWSAIGCYTDANARTLPSDATSSNSMTVEACQSFCLGAGFTLAGTEDGNECWCSDSISNGGTQASAGDCSTTCAGNSNEQCGGGWRLSVYQYNAGTTSPPVNGWSSVGCWVDSNSRALPSDAESSSSLTTEACQTFCGNAGYTYAGTEDGNECWCSNSISNGATQASAGDCSTPCAGNSGEICGGGWRLSVYQK
;
A
#
# COMPACT_ATOMS: atom_id res chain seq x y z
N MET A 1 5.02 16.97 11.82
CA MET A 1 4.83 17.80 13.05
C MET A 1 3.35 18.21 13.12
N THR A 2 2.66 18.09 14.27
CA THR A 2 1.30 18.66 14.48
C THR A 2 1.37 19.92 15.35
N VAL A 3 0.28 20.68 15.42
CA VAL A 3 0.19 21.85 16.31
C VAL A 3 0.38 21.45 17.77
N GLU A 4 -0.28 20.39 18.22
CA GLU A 4 -0.22 19.89 19.61
C GLU A 4 1.16 19.34 19.95
N ALA A 5 1.80 18.67 19.00
CA ALA A 5 3.14 18.13 19.18
C ALA A 5 4.16 19.26 19.39
N CYS A 6 4.07 20.32 18.59
CA CYS A 6 4.97 21.47 18.73
C CYS A 6 4.71 22.26 20.03
N GLN A 7 3.45 22.51 20.37
CA GLN A 7 3.08 23.16 21.63
C GLN A 7 3.55 22.37 22.85
N SER A 8 3.34 21.05 22.86
CA SER A 8 3.73 20.17 23.96
C SER A 8 5.24 20.08 24.09
N PHE A 9 5.96 20.04 22.96
CA PHE A 9 7.42 20.05 22.95
C PHE A 9 7.96 21.36 23.54
N CYS A 10 7.52 22.52 23.05
CA CYS A 10 8.01 23.82 23.53
C CYS A 10 7.69 24.06 25.01
N LEU A 11 6.50 23.68 25.47
CA LEU A 11 6.15 23.74 26.89
C LEU A 11 7.02 22.77 27.72
N GLY A 12 7.26 21.56 27.20
CA GLY A 12 8.09 20.54 27.84
C GLY A 12 9.56 20.94 28.02
N VAL A 13 10.08 21.81 27.15
CA VAL A 13 11.43 22.39 27.26
C VAL A 13 11.44 23.78 27.93
N GLY A 14 10.30 24.25 28.44
CA GLY A 14 10.20 25.43 29.30
C GLY A 14 9.88 26.76 28.59
N PHE A 15 9.53 26.74 27.30
CA PHE A 15 9.12 27.92 26.55
C PHE A 15 7.60 28.11 26.55
N THR A 16 7.16 29.37 26.53
CA THR A 16 5.73 29.72 26.58
C THR A 16 5.09 29.97 25.21
N LEU A 17 5.88 30.11 24.15
CA LEU A 17 5.43 30.19 22.76
C LEU A 17 5.94 29.00 21.95
N ALA A 18 5.06 28.51 21.07
CA ALA A 18 5.39 27.57 20.02
C ALA A 18 5.06 28.21 18.66
N GLY A 19 6.01 28.23 17.74
CA GLY A 19 5.88 28.75 16.39
C GLY A 19 6.05 27.62 15.38
N MET A 20 5.16 27.52 14.40
CA MET A 20 5.23 26.51 13.35
C MET A 20 5.47 27.15 12.00
N GLU A 21 6.43 26.61 11.26
CA GLU A 21 6.84 27.10 9.95
C GLU A 21 6.89 25.96 8.94
N ASP A 22 6.48 26.28 7.71
CA ASP A 22 6.51 25.42 6.53
C ASP A 22 5.97 23.98 6.72
N GLY A 23 5.00 23.81 7.61
CA GLY A 23 4.31 22.54 7.82
C GLY A 23 5.03 21.54 8.74
N ASN A 24 6.35 21.63 8.88
CA ASN A 24 7.14 20.61 9.58
C ASN A 24 8.09 21.17 10.65
N GLU A 25 8.31 22.48 10.70
CA GLU A 25 9.23 23.09 11.66
C GLU A 25 8.52 23.51 12.95
N CYS A 26 9.24 23.46 14.06
CA CYS A 26 8.77 23.85 15.38
C CYS A 26 9.82 24.70 16.09
N TRP A 27 9.42 25.92 16.45
CA TRP A 27 10.26 26.96 17.02
C TRP A 27 9.74 27.34 18.41
N CYS A 28 10.62 27.29 19.42
CA CYS A 28 10.23 27.58 20.80
C CYS A 28 10.86 28.89 21.27
N SER A 29 10.07 29.75 21.92
CA SER A 29 10.54 31.03 22.48
C SER A 29 9.64 31.51 23.63
N ASP A 30 10.09 32.50 24.39
CA ASP A 30 9.25 33.22 25.37
C ASP A 30 8.76 34.57 24.85
N SER A 31 9.25 35.01 23.70
CA SER A 31 8.83 36.27 23.07
C SER A 31 9.02 36.26 21.56
N LEU A 32 8.22 37.08 20.87
CA LEU A 32 8.48 37.42 19.47
C LEU A 32 9.64 38.42 19.43
N SER A 33 10.66 38.12 18.64
CA SER A 33 11.90 38.90 18.57
C SER A 33 12.26 39.26 17.13
N ASN A 34 13.37 39.97 16.93
CA ASN A 34 13.90 40.36 15.61
C ASN A 34 12.91 41.13 14.70
N GLY A 35 12.06 41.97 15.30
CA GLY A 35 11.13 42.83 14.54
C GLY A 35 9.91 42.09 13.97
N ALA A 36 9.56 40.91 14.51
CA ALA A 36 8.39 40.17 14.09
C ALA A 36 7.10 41.02 14.15
N THR A 37 6.39 41.10 13.03
CA THR A 37 5.10 41.78 12.90
C THR A 37 4.02 40.80 12.46
N GLN A 38 2.77 41.04 12.83
CA GLN A 38 1.65 40.19 12.44
C GLN A 38 1.46 40.19 10.92
N ALA A 39 1.58 39.03 10.29
CA ALA A 39 1.31 38.81 8.87
C ALA A 39 -0.20 38.62 8.61
N ASN A 40 -0.58 38.62 7.33
CA ASN A 40 -1.94 38.21 6.96
C ASN A 40 -2.14 36.73 7.30
N ALA A 41 -3.30 36.38 7.87
CA ALA A 41 -3.60 35.01 8.27
C ALA A 41 -3.54 34.01 7.10
N GLY A 42 -3.84 34.45 5.87
CA GLY A 42 -3.74 33.61 4.67
C GLY A 42 -2.32 33.24 4.27
N ASP A 43 -1.31 33.96 4.75
CA ASP A 43 0.10 33.65 4.49
C ASP A 43 0.60 32.49 5.39
N CYS A 44 -0.14 32.13 6.43
CA CYS A 44 0.11 30.98 7.31
C CYS A 44 -0.80 29.80 6.92
N SER A 45 -0.79 29.42 5.64
CA SER A 45 -1.69 28.42 5.06
C SER A 45 -1.03 27.09 4.71
N THR A 46 0.25 26.90 5.01
CA THR A 46 0.90 25.59 4.86
C THR A 46 0.31 24.63 5.89
N THR A 47 -0.09 23.45 5.43
CA THR A 47 -0.68 22.42 6.28
C THR A 47 0.38 21.73 7.13
N CYS A 48 0.00 21.23 8.31
CA CYS A 48 0.91 20.51 9.17
C CYS A 48 1.26 19.13 8.57
N ALA A 49 2.55 18.81 8.50
CA ALA A 49 3.04 17.53 8.03
C ALA A 49 2.51 16.34 8.86
N GLY A 50 2.13 16.58 10.12
CA GLY A 50 1.50 15.57 10.98
C GLY A 50 -0.03 15.62 11.02
N ASN A 51 -0.65 16.68 10.51
CA ASN A 51 -2.11 16.85 10.49
C ASN A 51 -2.53 17.83 9.37
N SER A 52 -3.00 17.30 8.24
CA SER A 52 -3.39 18.13 7.09
C SER A 52 -4.62 19.02 7.32
N ASN A 53 -5.35 18.82 8.43
CA ASN A 53 -6.47 19.68 8.81
C ASN A 53 -6.05 20.89 9.67
N GLU A 54 -4.77 20.96 10.03
CA GLU A 54 -4.18 22.07 10.76
C GLU A 54 -3.24 22.87 9.86
N LEU A 55 -3.05 24.15 10.21
CA LEU A 55 -2.16 25.05 9.49
C LEU A 55 -0.92 25.35 10.34
N CYS A 56 0.24 25.01 9.80
CA CYS A 56 1.56 25.07 10.44
C CYS A 56 2.47 26.09 9.75
N GLY A 57 1.98 27.33 9.64
CA GLY A 57 2.75 28.45 9.12
C GLY A 57 2.73 28.54 7.59
N GLY A 58 3.84 29.01 7.01
CA GLY A 58 4.08 29.15 5.59
C GLY A 58 5.52 29.57 5.32
N GLY A 59 5.94 29.67 4.06
CA GLY A 59 7.31 30.08 3.74
C GLY A 59 7.65 31.47 4.33
N TRP A 60 8.55 31.51 5.31
CA TRP A 60 8.90 32.71 6.10
C TRP A 60 7.74 33.26 6.93
N ARG A 61 6.80 32.41 7.38
CA ARG A 61 5.60 32.78 8.14
C ARG A 61 5.34 31.78 9.25
N LEU A 62 5.28 32.27 10.48
CA LEU A 62 5.03 31.46 11.66
C LEU A 62 3.54 31.48 12.05
N SER A 63 2.93 30.30 12.18
CA SER A 63 1.73 30.13 13.01
C SER A 63 2.18 30.08 14.47
N VAL A 64 1.87 31.10 15.27
CA VAL A 64 2.35 31.24 16.66
C VAL A 64 1.23 30.95 17.65
N TYR A 65 1.52 30.08 18.63
CA TYR A 65 0.62 29.65 19.69
C TYR A 65 1.21 30.03 21.05
N GLN A 66 0.40 30.63 21.91
CA GLN A 66 0.79 31.01 23.26
C GLN A 66 0.13 30.08 24.28
N TYR A 67 0.94 29.55 25.20
CA TYR A 67 0.41 28.82 26.35
C TYR A 67 -0.20 29.79 27.38
N ILE A 68 -1.47 29.58 27.73
CA ILE A 68 -2.16 30.32 28.79
C ILE A 68 -2.49 29.34 29.91
N ALA A 69 -1.83 29.50 31.07
CA ALA A 69 -2.08 28.68 32.24
C ALA A 69 -3.54 28.84 32.71
N GLY A 70 -4.32 27.77 32.69
CA GLY A 70 -5.70 27.73 33.19
C GLY A 70 -6.80 27.74 32.12
N ALA A 71 -6.47 27.72 30.83
CA ALA A 71 -7.47 27.53 29.78
C ALA A 71 -7.92 26.05 29.72
N SER A 72 -9.05 25.74 30.35
CA SER A 72 -9.74 24.45 30.26
C SER A 72 -10.28 24.25 28.85
N THR A 73 -9.68 23.36 28.07
CA THR A 73 -10.18 22.95 26.76
C THR A 73 -11.46 22.12 26.94
N THR A 74 -12.61 22.72 26.64
CA THR A 74 -13.85 21.98 26.41
C THR A 74 -13.65 21.08 25.19
N SER A 75 -13.24 19.84 25.45
CA SER A 75 -13.22 18.77 24.46
C SER A 75 -14.68 18.45 24.12
N THR A 76 -15.17 18.96 22.99
CA THR A 76 -16.35 18.39 22.35
C THR A 76 -15.96 16.99 21.91
N THR A 77 -16.37 16.00 22.69
CA THR A 77 -16.38 14.58 22.32
C THR A 77 -17.26 14.43 21.09
N ALA A 78 -16.71 14.64 19.90
CA ALA A 78 -17.26 14.09 18.68
C ALA A 78 -16.97 12.60 18.74
N THR A 79 -18.02 11.80 18.99
CA THR A 79 -18.02 10.34 18.86
C THR A 79 -17.44 9.98 17.51
N SER A 80 -16.15 9.68 17.48
CA SER A 80 -15.47 9.16 16.31
C SER A 80 -15.81 7.68 16.26
N THR A 81 -16.83 7.33 15.49
CA THR A 81 -16.94 5.97 14.95
C THR A 81 -15.60 5.63 14.34
N SER A 82 -14.92 4.64 14.91
CA SER A 82 -13.72 4.04 14.35
C SER A 82 -14.10 3.30 13.07
N THR A 83 -14.24 4.04 11.97
CA THR A 83 -14.05 3.47 10.64
C THR A 83 -12.55 3.26 10.50
N SER A 84 -12.12 2.02 10.75
CA SER A 84 -10.95 1.46 10.10
C SER A 84 -11.08 1.78 8.62
N SER A 85 -10.32 2.75 8.13
CA SER A 85 -10.19 2.98 6.70
C SER A 85 -9.48 1.75 6.14
N ALA A 86 -10.28 0.84 5.61
CA ALA A 86 -9.84 -0.20 4.70
C ALA A 86 -8.98 0.45 3.59
N PRO A 87 -7.99 -0.26 3.05
CA PRO A 87 -7.18 0.27 1.96
C PRO A 87 -8.08 0.71 0.81
N THR A 88 -8.00 1.98 0.46
CA THR A 88 -8.57 2.54 -0.77
C THR A 88 -8.00 1.73 -1.93
N SER A 89 -8.90 1.10 -2.69
CA SER A 89 -8.71 0.24 -3.87
C SER A 89 -7.28 0.12 -4.39
N THR A 90 -6.53 -0.83 -3.84
CA THR A 90 -5.38 -1.44 -4.52
C THR A 90 -5.90 -2.07 -5.84
N PRO A 91 -5.13 -2.08 -6.94
CA PRO A 91 -5.36 -3.02 -8.03
C PRO A 91 -5.47 -4.41 -7.42
N THR A 92 -6.46 -5.16 -7.90
CA THR A 92 -6.77 -6.52 -7.49
C THR A 92 -5.47 -7.34 -7.39
N GLY A 93 -5.16 -7.86 -6.19
CA GLY A 93 -4.02 -8.77 -5.95
C GLY A 93 -2.80 -8.19 -5.24
N TRP A 94 -2.74 -6.89 -4.92
CA TRP A 94 -1.63 -6.31 -4.16
C TRP A 94 -1.98 -6.10 -2.68
N SER A 95 -1.03 -6.33 -1.78
CA SER A 95 -1.14 -6.00 -0.35
C SER A 95 0.00 -5.10 0.09
N ALA A 96 -0.31 -4.06 0.85
CA ALA A 96 0.73 -3.25 1.49
C ALA A 96 1.45 -4.07 2.56
N ILE A 97 2.77 -4.20 2.45
CA ILE A 97 3.60 -4.94 3.41
C ILE A 97 4.39 -4.01 4.35
N GLY A 98 4.30 -2.69 4.12
CA GLY A 98 4.74 -1.67 5.07
C GLY A 98 5.68 -0.63 4.46
N CYS A 99 6.18 0.23 5.34
CA CYS A 99 7.19 1.22 5.02
C CYS A 99 8.58 0.61 5.19
N TYR A 100 9.49 0.81 4.22
CA TYR A 100 10.86 0.29 4.27
C TYR A 100 11.88 1.40 4.04
N THR A 101 13.03 1.31 4.69
CA THR A 101 14.17 2.20 4.44
C THR A 101 14.73 1.97 3.04
N ASP A 102 15.11 3.05 2.35
CA ASP A 102 15.90 2.99 1.12
C ASP A 102 17.25 3.69 1.27
N ALA A 103 18.16 3.42 0.33
CA ALA A 103 19.51 3.98 0.31
C ALA A 103 20.06 4.03 -1.12
N ASN A 104 21.25 4.61 -1.29
CA ASN A 104 21.94 4.67 -2.59
C ASN A 104 22.04 3.29 -3.28
N ALA A 105 22.23 2.22 -2.49
CA ALA A 105 22.01 0.86 -2.96
C ALA A 105 20.53 0.52 -2.71
N ARG A 106 19.74 0.56 -3.79
CA ARG A 106 18.27 0.52 -3.72
C ARG A 106 17.75 -0.75 -3.08
N THR A 107 16.78 -0.61 -2.19
CA THR A 107 16.09 -1.71 -1.52
C THR A 107 15.31 -2.57 -2.50
N LEU A 108 14.75 -1.97 -3.56
CA LEU A 108 14.11 -2.66 -4.69
C LEU A 108 14.90 -2.34 -5.98
N PRO A 109 16.00 -3.07 -6.29
CA PRO A 109 16.99 -2.64 -7.27
C PRO A 109 16.75 -3.13 -8.71
N SER A 110 15.63 -3.78 -9.01
CA SER A 110 15.49 -4.55 -10.25
C SER A 110 15.03 -3.72 -11.45
N ASP A 111 13.98 -2.93 -11.29
CA ASP A 111 13.49 -2.01 -12.33
C ASP A 111 12.84 -0.78 -11.68
N ALA A 112 12.74 0.32 -12.41
CA ALA A 112 12.25 1.59 -11.87
C ALA A 112 11.69 2.53 -12.94
N THR A 113 10.79 3.40 -12.50
CA THR A 113 10.29 4.52 -13.31
C THR A 113 9.91 5.70 -12.41
N SER A 114 9.73 6.88 -13.00
CA SER A 114 9.30 8.09 -12.29
C SER A 114 8.26 8.83 -13.11
N SER A 115 7.24 9.41 -12.47
CA SER A 115 6.18 10.12 -13.15
C SER A 115 5.59 11.24 -12.28
N ASN A 116 5.34 12.40 -12.90
CA ASN A 116 4.57 13.49 -12.26
C ASN A 116 3.07 13.16 -12.11
N SER A 117 2.64 11.99 -12.56
CA SER A 117 1.29 11.47 -12.38
C SER A 117 1.34 10.09 -11.70
N MET A 118 2.33 9.85 -10.85
CA MET A 118 2.48 8.58 -10.13
C MET A 118 1.30 8.32 -9.19
N THR A 119 0.81 7.09 -9.20
CA THR A 119 -0.15 6.56 -8.22
C THR A 119 0.36 5.19 -7.74
N VAL A 120 -0.20 4.69 -6.64
CA VAL A 120 0.12 3.36 -6.13
C VAL A 120 -0.18 2.29 -7.20
N GLU A 121 -1.33 2.43 -7.87
CA GLU A 121 -1.81 1.50 -8.91
C GLU A 121 -0.88 1.52 -10.14
N ALA A 122 -0.42 2.71 -10.53
CA ALA A 122 0.49 2.88 -11.65
C ALA A 122 1.82 2.18 -11.39
N CYS A 123 2.36 2.32 -10.17
CA CYS A 123 3.60 1.67 -9.79
C CYS A 123 3.45 0.14 -9.75
N GLN A 124 2.38 -0.36 -9.12
CA GLN A 124 2.09 -1.79 -9.06
C GLN A 124 1.88 -2.40 -10.44
N SER A 125 1.17 -1.70 -11.34
CA SER A 125 0.95 -2.15 -12.72
C SER A 125 2.25 -2.19 -13.52
N PHE A 126 3.12 -1.19 -13.33
CA PHE A 126 4.44 -1.15 -13.94
C PHE A 126 5.29 -2.34 -13.49
N CYS A 127 5.41 -2.57 -12.17
CA CYS A 127 6.20 -3.67 -11.64
C CYS A 127 5.64 -5.04 -12.03
N LEU A 128 4.32 -5.22 -12.01
CA LEU A 128 3.70 -6.47 -12.45
C LEU A 128 3.97 -6.72 -13.94
N GLY A 129 3.81 -5.69 -14.77
CA GLY A 129 4.06 -5.78 -16.22
C GLY A 129 5.52 -6.08 -16.56
N ALA A 130 6.45 -5.69 -15.68
CA ALA A 130 7.87 -6.02 -15.76
C ALA A 130 8.21 -7.39 -15.14
N GLY A 131 7.23 -8.10 -14.57
CA GLY A 131 7.38 -9.45 -14.01
C GLY A 131 7.82 -9.50 -12.55
N PHE A 132 7.74 -8.38 -11.82
CA PHE A 132 8.17 -8.29 -10.42
C PHE A 132 7.00 -8.38 -9.44
N THR A 133 7.26 -9.03 -8.32
CA THR A 133 6.26 -9.28 -7.27
C THR A 133 6.25 -8.24 -6.14
N LEU A 134 7.23 -7.36 -6.07
CA LEU A 134 7.24 -6.20 -5.17
C LEU A 134 7.23 -4.91 -5.98
N ALA A 135 6.40 -3.97 -5.52
CA ALA A 135 6.34 -2.61 -5.99
C ALA A 135 6.54 -1.68 -4.79
N GLY A 136 7.38 -0.65 -4.95
CA GLY A 136 7.63 0.34 -3.92
C GLY A 136 7.54 1.74 -4.48
N THR A 137 6.71 2.58 -3.89
CA THR A 137 6.64 4.00 -4.22
C THR A 137 7.54 4.82 -3.29
N GLU A 138 8.29 5.77 -3.85
CA GLU A 138 9.21 6.66 -3.12
C GLU A 138 8.98 8.12 -3.54
N ASP A 139 9.13 9.03 -2.58
CA ASP A 139 9.09 10.50 -2.75
C ASP A 139 7.90 11.06 -3.54
N GLY A 140 6.78 10.34 -3.57
CA GLY A 140 5.55 10.78 -4.24
C GLY A 140 5.53 10.52 -5.75
N ASN A 141 6.67 10.39 -6.43
CA ASN A 141 6.73 10.32 -7.89
C ASN A 141 7.58 9.17 -8.44
N GLU A 142 8.31 8.44 -7.61
CA GLU A 142 9.16 7.32 -8.02
C GLU A 142 8.48 5.97 -7.76
N CYS A 143 8.83 5.00 -8.60
CA CYS A 143 8.39 3.61 -8.49
C CYS A 143 9.58 2.68 -8.69
N TRP A 144 9.68 1.67 -7.82
CA TRP A 144 10.76 0.71 -7.76
C TRP A 144 10.22 -0.71 -7.69
N CYS A 145 10.87 -1.64 -8.39
CA CYS A 145 10.42 -3.02 -8.53
C CYS A 145 11.50 -4.00 -8.10
N SER A 146 11.10 -5.10 -7.49
CA SER A 146 11.96 -6.27 -7.29
C SER A 146 11.13 -7.50 -6.91
N ASP A 147 11.78 -8.64 -6.69
CA ASP A 147 11.14 -9.82 -6.10
C ASP A 147 11.48 -10.02 -4.63
N SER A 148 12.37 -9.18 -4.08
CA SER A 148 12.77 -9.28 -2.68
C SER A 148 13.30 -7.94 -2.16
N ILE A 149 13.17 -7.75 -0.84
CA ILE A 149 13.82 -6.66 -0.12
C ILE A 149 15.33 -6.92 -0.12
N SER A 150 16.10 -6.03 -0.75
CA SER A 150 17.54 -6.16 -0.94
C SER A 150 18.33 -5.08 -0.18
N ASN A 151 19.66 -5.15 -0.23
CA ASN A 151 20.57 -4.09 0.21
C ASN A 151 20.38 -3.57 1.65
N GLY A 152 19.85 -4.41 2.54
CA GLY A 152 19.66 -4.06 3.94
C GLY A 152 18.43 -3.20 4.22
N GLY A 153 17.45 -3.17 3.30
CA GLY A 153 16.15 -2.55 3.55
C GLY A 153 15.48 -3.15 4.78
N THR A 154 15.05 -2.30 5.70
CA THR A 154 14.37 -2.69 6.95
C THR A 154 13.08 -1.93 7.13
N GLN A 155 12.16 -2.49 7.91
CA GLN A 155 10.87 -1.86 8.16
C GLN A 155 11.06 -0.55 8.94
N ALA A 156 10.48 0.53 8.42
CA ALA A 156 10.43 1.84 9.02
C ALA A 156 9.04 2.10 9.64
N SER A 157 8.91 3.24 10.33
CA SER A 157 7.60 3.68 10.83
C SER A 157 6.67 3.94 9.64
N ALA A 158 5.40 3.53 9.74
CA ALA A 158 4.42 3.80 8.68
C ALA A 158 4.29 5.29 8.36
N GLY A 159 4.46 6.16 9.36
CA GLY A 159 4.44 7.61 9.19
C GLY A 159 5.62 8.18 8.40
N ASP A 160 6.70 7.43 8.22
CA ASP A 160 7.83 7.85 7.36
C ASP A 160 7.48 7.72 5.87
N CYS A 161 6.41 6.99 5.54
CA CYS A 161 5.91 6.76 4.19
C CYS A 161 4.62 7.52 3.90
N SER A 162 4.54 8.79 4.32
CA SER A 162 3.32 9.60 4.22
C SER A 162 3.32 10.63 3.09
N THR A 163 4.34 10.66 2.22
CA THR A 163 4.38 11.57 1.08
C THR A 163 3.24 11.25 0.12
N THR A 164 2.49 12.27 -0.32
CA THR A 164 1.36 12.08 -1.24
C THR A 164 1.84 11.69 -2.63
N CYS A 165 1.11 10.81 -3.30
CA CYS A 165 1.38 10.48 -4.70
C CYS A 165 1.15 11.69 -5.62
N ALA A 166 2.05 11.91 -6.58
CA ALA A 166 2.00 13.05 -7.51
C ALA A 166 0.76 13.05 -8.41
N GLY A 167 0.25 11.86 -8.76
CA GLY A 167 -0.94 11.65 -9.58
C GLY A 167 -2.24 11.47 -8.79
N ASN A 168 -2.17 11.22 -7.48
CA ASN A 168 -3.35 11.11 -6.62
C ASN A 168 -3.04 11.53 -5.18
N SER A 169 -3.51 12.72 -4.78
CA SER A 169 -3.27 13.25 -3.44
C SER A 169 -4.01 12.51 -2.32
N ASN A 170 -4.87 11.54 -2.64
CA ASN A 170 -5.53 10.68 -1.66
C ASN A 170 -4.74 9.41 -1.33
N GLU A 171 -3.60 9.19 -1.98
CA GLU A 171 -2.72 8.05 -1.78
C GLU A 171 -1.37 8.48 -1.19
N GLN A 172 -0.70 7.53 -0.53
CA GLN A 172 0.64 7.70 0.04
C GLN A 172 1.66 6.91 -0.80
N CYS A 173 2.70 7.59 -1.25
CA CYS A 173 3.75 7.11 -2.13
C CYS A 173 5.13 7.23 -1.49
N GLY A 174 5.31 6.61 -0.33
CA GLY A 174 6.59 6.56 0.37
C GLY A 174 6.98 7.88 1.02
N GLY A 175 8.27 8.18 1.00
CA GLY A 175 8.89 9.40 1.50
C GLY A 175 10.35 9.46 1.09
N GLY A 176 11.08 10.52 1.44
CA GLY A 176 12.50 10.63 1.09
C GLY A 176 13.30 9.48 1.69
N TRP A 177 13.88 8.61 0.84
CA TRP A 177 14.56 7.37 1.26
C TRP A 177 13.65 6.40 2.04
N ARG A 178 12.36 6.38 1.70
CA ARG A 178 11.33 5.56 2.35
C ARG A 178 10.38 5.00 1.29
N LEU A 179 10.30 3.69 1.21
CA LEU A 179 9.45 2.98 0.25
C LEU A 179 8.15 2.55 0.93
N SER A 180 7.00 2.98 0.40
CA SER A 180 5.74 2.27 0.63
C SER A 180 5.77 1.00 -0.20
N VAL A 181 6.01 -0.15 0.42
CA VAL A 181 6.17 -1.43 -0.30
C VAL A 181 4.88 -2.21 -0.31
N TYR A 182 4.55 -2.72 -1.49
CA TYR A 182 3.43 -3.56 -1.79
C TYR A 182 3.93 -4.89 -2.35
N GLN A 183 3.28 -5.97 -1.96
CA GLN A 183 3.54 -7.30 -2.47
C GLN A 183 2.37 -7.76 -3.32
N TYR A 184 2.70 -8.29 -4.49
CA TYR A 184 1.77 -8.98 -5.33
C TYR A 184 1.52 -10.36 -4.75
N ASN A 185 0.29 -10.57 -4.33
CA ASN A 185 -0.21 -11.87 -3.93
C ASN A 185 -0.79 -12.53 -5.18
N ALA A 186 0.05 -13.16 -5.98
CA ALA A 186 -0.48 -13.91 -7.09
C ALA A 186 -1.46 -14.96 -6.58
N GLY A 187 -2.65 -14.94 -7.16
CA GLY A 187 -3.77 -15.77 -6.77
C GLY A 187 -4.82 -15.09 -5.89
N THR A 188 -4.57 -13.98 -5.18
CA THR A 188 -5.59 -13.39 -4.28
C THR A 188 -6.47 -12.31 -4.94
N THR A 189 -6.58 -12.27 -6.28
CA THR A 189 -7.32 -11.24 -7.02
C THR A 189 -8.84 -11.34 -6.92
N SER A 190 -9.41 -12.14 -6.03
CA SER A 190 -10.86 -12.08 -5.78
C SER A 190 -11.11 -12.02 -4.27
N PRO A 191 -11.86 -11.02 -3.76
CA PRO A 191 -12.42 -11.11 -2.39
C PRO A 191 -13.16 -12.45 -2.26
N PRO A 192 -13.31 -13.05 -1.07
CA PRO A 192 -13.88 -14.40 -0.98
C PRO A 192 -15.25 -14.51 -1.65
N VAL A 193 -15.28 -15.04 -2.87
CA VAL A 193 -16.51 -15.21 -3.66
C VAL A 193 -17.03 -16.59 -3.34
N ASN A 194 -18.28 -16.69 -2.93
CA ASN A 194 -18.94 -17.97 -2.66
C ASN A 194 -18.20 -18.89 -1.66
N GLY A 195 -17.43 -18.30 -0.75
CA GLY A 195 -16.67 -19.01 0.29
C GLY A 195 -15.25 -19.43 -0.11
N TRP A 196 -14.80 -19.11 -1.32
CA TRP A 196 -13.47 -19.49 -1.79
C TRP A 196 -12.40 -18.47 -1.39
N SER A 197 -11.26 -18.94 -0.91
CA SER A 197 -10.08 -18.13 -0.59
C SER A 197 -8.90 -18.62 -1.40
N SER A 198 -8.08 -17.71 -1.92
CA SER A 198 -6.85 -18.11 -2.60
C SER A 198 -5.85 -18.73 -1.63
N VAL A 199 -5.15 -19.77 -2.10
CA VAL A 199 -4.04 -20.44 -1.39
C VAL A 199 -2.72 -20.31 -2.16
N GLY A 200 -2.66 -19.37 -3.12
CA GLY A 200 -1.46 -18.98 -3.85
C GLY A 200 -1.20 -19.75 -5.14
N CYS A 201 0.01 -19.55 -5.68
CA CYS A 201 0.49 -20.21 -6.89
C CYS A 201 1.15 -21.56 -6.58
N TRP A 202 0.81 -22.60 -7.32
CA TRP A 202 1.34 -23.96 -7.12
C TRP A 202 1.93 -24.53 -8.40
N VAL A 203 3.02 -25.27 -8.25
CA VAL A 203 3.64 -26.01 -9.37
C VAL A 203 2.71 -27.14 -9.78
N ASP A 204 2.38 -27.20 -11.07
CA ASP A 204 1.70 -28.34 -11.66
C ASP A 204 2.65 -29.18 -12.53
N SER A 205 2.23 -30.39 -12.88
CA SER A 205 3.00 -31.30 -13.71
C SER A 205 2.09 -32.30 -14.42
N ASN A 206 2.68 -33.18 -15.23
CA ASN A 206 1.95 -34.29 -15.82
C ASN A 206 1.28 -35.20 -14.77
N SER A 207 1.77 -35.18 -13.52
CA SER A 207 1.03 -35.70 -12.36
C SER A 207 0.30 -34.54 -11.69
N ARG A 208 -0.94 -34.29 -12.14
CA ARG A 208 -1.71 -33.07 -11.80
C ARG A 208 -1.84 -32.82 -10.30
N ALA A 209 -1.61 -31.59 -9.85
CA ALA A 209 -1.76 -31.20 -8.45
C ALA A 209 -3.22 -31.29 -7.99
N LEU A 210 -4.18 -31.03 -8.89
CA LEU A 210 -5.62 -31.17 -8.67
C LEU A 210 -6.20 -32.21 -9.66
N PRO A 211 -6.08 -33.52 -9.40
CA PRO A 211 -6.28 -34.56 -10.41
C PRO A 211 -7.73 -35.07 -10.55
N SER A 212 -8.72 -34.47 -9.89
CA SER A 212 -10.04 -35.11 -9.73
C SER A 212 -11.03 -34.80 -10.83
N ASP A 213 -11.17 -33.53 -11.21
CA ASP A 213 -12.06 -33.11 -12.30
C ASP A 213 -11.47 -31.88 -12.99
N ALA A 214 -11.86 -31.64 -14.24
CA ALA A 214 -11.32 -30.53 -15.01
C ALA A 214 -12.25 -30.09 -16.14
N GLU A 215 -12.16 -28.81 -16.49
CA GLU A 215 -12.74 -28.27 -17.72
C GLU A 215 -11.80 -27.24 -18.35
N SER A 216 -12.07 -26.90 -19.61
CA SER A 216 -11.37 -25.81 -20.31
C SER A 216 -12.41 -24.89 -20.95
N SER A 217 -12.21 -23.58 -20.84
CA SER A 217 -13.13 -22.59 -21.37
C SER A 217 -12.41 -21.39 -21.96
N SER A 218 -12.79 -20.99 -23.17
CA SER A 218 -12.27 -19.76 -23.81
C SER A 218 -12.78 -18.47 -23.15
N SER A 219 -13.71 -18.58 -22.20
CA SER A 219 -14.22 -17.48 -21.39
C SER A 219 -14.04 -17.76 -19.90
N LEU A 220 -12.99 -18.50 -19.53
CA LEU A 220 -12.72 -18.85 -18.13
C LEU A 220 -12.46 -17.60 -17.28
N THR A 221 -13.05 -17.55 -16.09
CA THR A 221 -12.66 -16.65 -14.98
C THR A 221 -12.38 -17.49 -13.74
N THR A 222 -11.78 -16.89 -12.72
CA THR A 222 -11.52 -17.57 -11.44
C THR A 222 -12.82 -17.99 -10.76
N GLU A 223 -13.86 -17.15 -10.82
CA GLU A 223 -15.20 -17.43 -10.27
C GLU A 223 -15.90 -18.57 -11.02
N ALA A 224 -15.73 -18.64 -12.34
CA ALA A 224 -16.30 -19.72 -13.15
C ALA A 224 -15.71 -21.07 -12.72
N CYS A 225 -14.38 -21.14 -12.56
CA CYS A 225 -13.70 -22.35 -12.10
C CYS A 225 -14.11 -22.76 -10.68
N GLN A 226 -14.15 -21.80 -9.74
CA GLN A 226 -14.61 -22.04 -8.37
C GLN A 226 -16.07 -22.53 -8.32
N THR A 227 -16.94 -21.99 -9.18
CA THR A 227 -18.34 -22.42 -9.29
C THR A 227 -18.44 -23.83 -9.86
N PHE A 228 -17.68 -24.15 -10.91
CA PHE A 228 -17.60 -25.50 -11.49
C PHE A 228 -17.17 -26.54 -10.44
N CYS A 229 -16.01 -26.34 -9.80
CA CYS A 229 -15.50 -27.26 -8.79
C CYS A 229 -16.44 -27.36 -7.57
N GLY A 230 -16.99 -26.22 -7.13
CA GLY A 230 -17.92 -26.17 -6.00
C GLY A 230 -19.24 -26.91 -6.24
N ASN A 231 -19.79 -26.82 -7.46
CA ASN A 231 -20.99 -27.56 -7.86
C ASN A 231 -20.74 -29.07 -7.98
N ALA A 232 -19.52 -29.46 -8.35
CA ALA A 232 -19.07 -30.85 -8.38
C ALA A 232 -18.71 -31.40 -6.98
N GLY A 233 -18.73 -30.55 -5.93
CA GLY A 233 -18.50 -30.96 -4.55
C GLY A 233 -17.04 -30.99 -4.10
N TYR A 234 -16.14 -30.33 -4.84
CA TYR A 234 -14.72 -30.24 -4.51
C TYR A 234 -14.40 -29.04 -3.59
N THR A 235 -13.37 -29.19 -2.75
CA THR A 235 -12.90 -28.13 -1.84
C THR A 235 -11.73 -27.31 -2.38
N TYR A 236 -11.10 -27.75 -3.47
CA TYR A 236 -10.05 -27.03 -4.18
C TYR A 236 -10.44 -26.81 -5.64
N ALA A 237 -10.16 -25.61 -6.12
CA ALA A 237 -10.24 -25.20 -7.51
C ALA A 237 -8.89 -24.58 -7.92
N GLY A 238 -8.44 -24.80 -9.14
CA GLY A 238 -7.21 -24.22 -9.64
C GLY A 238 -7.32 -23.87 -11.10
N THR A 239 -6.89 -22.65 -11.45
CA THR A 239 -6.85 -22.20 -12.84
C THR A 239 -5.44 -22.28 -13.40
N GLU A 240 -5.29 -22.79 -14.62
CA GLU A 240 -4.00 -22.97 -15.32
C GLU A 240 -4.07 -22.41 -16.75
N ASP A 241 -2.95 -21.85 -17.21
CA ASP A 241 -2.72 -21.35 -18.57
C ASP A 241 -3.83 -20.44 -19.16
N GLY A 242 -4.54 -19.71 -18.29
CA GLY A 242 -5.55 -18.74 -18.69
C GLY A 242 -6.93 -19.33 -18.99
N ASN A 243 -7.03 -20.62 -19.30
CA ASN A 243 -8.27 -21.23 -19.82
C ASN A 243 -8.58 -22.64 -19.28
N GLU A 244 -7.73 -23.22 -18.44
CA GLU A 244 -7.97 -24.53 -17.83
C GLU A 244 -8.42 -24.38 -16.36
N CYS A 245 -9.35 -25.22 -15.94
CA CYS A 245 -9.84 -25.32 -14.58
C CYS A 245 -9.68 -26.75 -14.07
N TRP A 246 -9.17 -26.89 -12.86
CA TRP A 246 -8.85 -28.16 -12.22
C TRP A 246 -9.43 -28.21 -10.81
N CYS A 247 -9.96 -29.37 -10.41
CA CYS A 247 -10.63 -29.56 -9.14
C CYS A 247 -10.03 -30.72 -8.36
N SER A 248 -10.04 -30.61 -7.03
CA SER A 248 -9.78 -31.75 -6.14
C SER A 248 -10.26 -31.48 -4.71
N ASN A 249 -10.13 -32.47 -3.84
CA ASN A 249 -10.32 -32.32 -2.39
C ASN A 249 -9.00 -32.16 -1.63
N SER A 250 -7.87 -32.25 -2.33
CA SER A 250 -6.54 -32.03 -1.76
C SER A 250 -5.56 -31.64 -2.85
N ILE A 251 -4.58 -30.82 -2.49
CA ILE A 251 -3.38 -30.62 -3.30
C ILE A 251 -2.56 -31.91 -3.25
N SER A 252 -2.35 -32.53 -4.41
CA SER A 252 -1.87 -33.90 -4.54
C SER A 252 -0.50 -33.96 -5.23
N ASN A 253 0.04 -35.18 -5.37
CA ASN A 253 1.23 -35.47 -6.18
C ASN A 253 2.51 -34.70 -5.79
N GLY A 254 2.60 -34.25 -4.53
CA GLY A 254 3.77 -33.55 -4.02
C GLY A 254 3.95 -32.15 -4.59
N ALA A 255 2.89 -31.53 -5.11
CA ALA A 255 2.91 -30.16 -5.57
C ALA A 255 3.40 -29.23 -4.47
N THR A 256 4.22 -28.25 -4.84
CA THR A 256 4.78 -27.23 -3.95
C THR A 256 4.31 -25.85 -4.38
N GLN A 257 4.33 -24.90 -3.45
CA GLN A 257 4.11 -23.50 -3.82
C GLN A 257 5.19 -23.02 -4.79
N ALA A 258 4.76 -22.28 -5.80
CA ALA A 258 5.61 -21.55 -6.72
C ALA A 258 5.73 -20.08 -6.29
N SER A 259 6.63 -19.34 -6.93
CA SER A 259 6.62 -17.88 -6.80
C SER A 259 5.27 -17.35 -7.27
N ALA A 260 4.79 -16.29 -6.62
CA ALA A 260 3.55 -15.66 -7.03
C ALA A 260 3.61 -15.25 -8.52
N GLY A 261 4.70 -14.60 -8.94
CA GLY A 261 4.89 -14.15 -10.33
C GLY A 261 4.86 -15.27 -11.38
N ASP A 262 5.00 -16.55 -10.99
CA ASP A 262 4.88 -17.67 -11.93
C ASP A 262 3.42 -17.90 -12.36
N CYS A 263 2.45 -17.47 -11.54
CA CYS A 263 1.04 -17.41 -11.91
C CYS A 263 0.73 -15.99 -12.36
N SER A 264 1.00 -15.68 -13.63
CA SER A 264 0.80 -14.35 -14.21
C SER A 264 -0.03 -14.36 -15.50
N THR A 265 -0.54 -15.52 -15.92
CA THR A 265 -1.34 -15.62 -17.14
C THR A 265 -2.74 -15.06 -16.91
N PRO A 266 -3.18 -14.05 -17.68
CA PRO A 266 -4.53 -13.51 -17.57
C PRO A 266 -5.61 -14.54 -17.90
N CYS A 267 -6.75 -14.47 -17.24
CA CYS A 267 -7.89 -15.31 -17.56
C CYS A 267 -8.48 -14.98 -18.94
N ALA A 268 -8.86 -16.01 -19.70
CA ALA A 268 -9.41 -15.86 -21.05
C ALA A 268 -10.75 -15.09 -21.09
N GLY A 269 -11.57 -15.23 -20.03
CA GLY A 269 -12.84 -14.53 -19.88
C GLY A 269 -12.75 -13.17 -19.17
N ASN A 270 -11.65 -12.88 -18.49
CA ASN A 270 -11.42 -11.61 -17.81
C ASN A 270 -9.91 -11.31 -17.68
N SER A 271 -9.39 -10.41 -18.52
CA SER A 271 -7.96 -10.07 -18.49
C SER A 271 -7.52 -9.26 -17.26
N GLY A 272 -8.46 -8.86 -16.38
CA GLY A 272 -8.18 -8.27 -15.08
C GLY A 272 -7.95 -9.31 -13.96
N GLU A 273 -8.11 -10.60 -14.25
CA GLU A 273 -7.86 -11.71 -13.32
C GLU A 273 -6.69 -12.57 -13.79
N ILE A 274 -6.08 -13.30 -12.85
CA ILE A 274 -5.00 -14.25 -13.12
C ILE A 274 -5.49 -15.69 -13.04
N CYS A 275 -5.24 -16.46 -14.09
CA CYS A 275 -5.61 -17.85 -14.22
C CYS A 275 -4.38 -18.75 -14.39
N GLY A 276 -3.47 -18.71 -13.41
CA GLY A 276 -2.29 -19.54 -13.35
C GLY A 276 -1.18 -19.12 -14.32
N GLY A 277 -0.52 -20.11 -14.89
CA GLY A 277 0.55 -20.00 -15.89
C GLY A 277 0.87 -21.38 -16.46
N GLY A 278 1.82 -21.47 -17.39
CA GLY A 278 2.22 -22.78 -17.93
C GLY A 278 2.80 -23.68 -16.84
N TRP A 279 2.10 -24.78 -16.50
CA TRP A 279 2.43 -25.65 -15.36
C TRP A 279 2.41 -24.93 -14.01
N ARG A 280 1.51 -23.95 -13.86
CA ARG A 280 1.34 -23.13 -12.66
C ARG A 280 -0.15 -22.92 -12.39
N LEU A 281 -0.61 -23.37 -11.23
CA LEU A 281 -2.00 -23.26 -10.81
C LEU A 281 -2.18 -22.07 -9.86
N SER A 282 -3.09 -21.16 -10.20
CA SER A 282 -3.69 -20.27 -9.21
C SER A 282 -4.73 -21.06 -8.42
N VAL A 283 -4.43 -21.45 -7.18
CA VAL A 283 -5.27 -22.36 -6.39
C VAL A 283 -6.15 -21.60 -5.40
N TYR A 284 -7.38 -22.08 -5.23
CA TYR A 284 -8.41 -21.58 -4.31
C TYR A 284 -8.96 -22.74 -3.46
N GLN A 285 -9.35 -22.43 -2.23
CA GLN A 285 -9.95 -23.36 -1.27
C GLN A 285 -11.26 -22.81 -0.71
N LYS A 286 -12.28 -23.66 -0.61
CA LYS A 286 -13.61 -23.35 -0.04
C LYS A 286 -13.71 -23.62 1.46
#